data_AF-A0A355F540-F1
#
_entry.id   AF-A0A355F540-F1
#
_cell.length_a   1.000
_cell.length_b   1.000
_cell.length_c   1.000
_cell.angle_alpha   90.00
_cell.angle_beta   90.00
_cell.angle_gamma   90.00
#
_symmetry.space_group_name_H-M   'P 1'
#
loop_
_entity.id
_entity.type
_entity.pdbx_description
1 polymer ?
#
loop_
_entity_poly.entity_id
_entity_poly.type
_entity_poly.pdbx_seq_one_letter_code
_entity_poly.pdbx_strand_id
1 'polypeptide(L)'
;MDADFVWLDKVPPGPIGFIPAASGSDDYARHFADYMREQFDRELEVIPIYRPRDGRRGRNAERIAAVPAVYIGGGVTDHLLEAIAGTPAAEALARKLDDGVVVTIAAAAQAAGRWG
;
A
#
# COMPACT_ATOMS: atom_id res chain seq x y z
N MET A 1 -17.55 -4.63 -7.42
CA MET A 1 -16.86 -4.13 -8.61
C MET A 1 -16.76 -2.60 -8.58
N ASP A 2 -17.77 -1.89 -8.05
CA ASP A 2 -17.81 -0.42 -8.04
C ASP A 2 -16.84 0.28 -7.07
N ALA A 3 -16.43 -0.38 -5.97
CA ALA A 3 -15.63 0.27 -4.94
C ALA A 3 -14.25 0.70 -5.43
N ASP A 4 -13.63 -0.08 -6.33
CA ASP A 4 -12.29 0.23 -6.83
C ASP A 4 -12.27 1.37 -7.86
N PHE A 5 -13.35 1.51 -8.65
CA PHE A 5 -13.52 2.66 -9.54
C PHE A 5 -13.56 3.99 -8.78
N VAL A 6 -14.23 4.03 -7.62
CA VAL A 6 -14.44 5.28 -6.86
C VAL A 6 -13.13 5.88 -6.36
N TRP A 7 -12.18 5.05 -5.90
CA TRP A 7 -10.90 5.58 -5.46
C TRP A 7 -9.96 5.81 -6.64
N LEU A 8 -9.94 4.92 -7.65
CA LEU A 8 -9.09 5.08 -8.83
C LEU A 8 -9.37 6.36 -9.62
N ASP A 9 -10.64 6.78 -9.72
CA ASP A 9 -11.05 8.04 -10.37
C ASP A 9 -10.45 9.28 -9.69
N LYS A 10 -10.09 9.17 -8.40
CA LYS A 10 -9.46 10.24 -7.61
C LYS A 10 -7.94 10.20 -7.65
N VAL A 11 -7.35 9.13 -8.19
CA VAL A 11 -5.89 8.93 -8.20
C VAL A 11 -5.32 9.42 -9.53
N PRO A 12 -4.33 10.33 -9.51
CA PRO A 12 -3.62 10.73 -10.72
C PRO A 12 -3.08 9.53 -11.53
N PRO A 13 -2.82 9.71 -12.84
CA PRO A 13 -2.16 8.69 -13.64
C PRO A 13 -0.82 8.24 -13.04
N GLY A 14 -0.51 6.95 -13.17
CA GLY A 14 0.73 6.37 -12.66
C GLY A 14 0.51 5.04 -11.92
N PRO A 15 1.60 4.36 -11.54
CA PRO A 15 1.54 3.06 -10.89
C PRO A 15 0.92 3.16 -9.49
N ILE A 16 0.17 2.15 -9.10
CA ILE A 16 -0.33 2.02 -7.72
C ILE A 16 0.72 1.29 -6.89
N GLY A 17 1.18 1.90 -5.80
CA GLY A 17 2.08 1.23 -4.87
C GLY A 17 1.34 0.13 -4.09
N PHE A 18 1.94 -1.05 -3.94
CA PHE A 18 1.35 -2.15 -3.17
C PHE A 18 2.26 -2.58 -2.03
N ILE A 19 1.71 -2.61 -0.81
CA ILE A 19 2.41 -3.10 0.39
C ILE A 19 1.82 -4.47 0.80
N PRO A 20 2.59 -5.56 0.72
CA PRO A 20 2.11 -6.92 1.03
C PRO A 20 2.17 -7.28 2.52
N ALA A 21 2.63 -6.37 3.39
CA ALA A 21 3.06 -6.65 4.76
C ALA A 21 2.06 -7.46 5.61
N ALA A 22 0.75 -7.25 5.45
CA ALA A 22 -0.25 -7.98 6.23
C ALA A 22 -0.32 -9.47 5.85
N SER A 23 -0.22 -9.81 4.56
CA SER A 23 -0.28 -11.20 4.09
C SER A 23 1.10 -11.86 3.99
N GLY A 24 2.13 -11.08 3.73
CA GLY A 24 3.45 -11.57 3.35
C GLY A 24 3.50 -12.30 2.01
N SER A 25 2.46 -12.17 1.17
CA SER A 25 2.29 -12.98 -0.05
C SER A 25 2.75 -12.27 -1.33
N ASP A 26 3.70 -12.88 -2.03
CA ASP A 26 4.11 -12.47 -3.37
C ASP A 26 3.05 -12.80 -4.43
N ASP A 27 2.31 -13.89 -4.24
CA ASP A 27 1.23 -14.28 -5.15
C ASP A 27 0.07 -13.28 -5.13
N TYR A 28 -0.21 -12.68 -3.97
CA TYR A 28 -1.21 -11.62 -3.89
C TYR A 28 -0.77 -10.39 -4.70
N ALA A 29 0.49 -9.96 -4.56
CA ALA A 29 1.01 -8.86 -5.37
C ALA A 29 0.85 -9.13 -6.88
N ARG A 30 1.13 -10.36 -7.33
CA ARG A 30 0.96 -10.76 -8.73
C ARG A 30 -0.49 -10.72 -9.18
N HIS A 31 -1.41 -11.37 -8.46
CA HIS A 31 -2.84 -11.36 -8.83
C HIS A 31 -3.44 -9.96 -8.80
N PHE A 32 -3.00 -9.11 -7.86
CA PHE A 32 -3.46 -7.74 -7.79
C PHE A 32 -2.92 -6.88 -8.95
N ALA A 33 -1.67 -7.12 -9.38
CA ALA A 33 -1.12 -6.46 -10.56
C ALA A 33 -1.89 -6.85 -11.84
N ASP A 34 -2.22 -8.13 -12.00
CA ASP A 34 -3.02 -8.60 -13.13
C ASP A 34 -4.43 -7.98 -13.10
N TYR A 35 -5.08 -7.97 -11.94
CA TYR A 35 -6.38 -7.33 -11.76
C TYR A 35 -6.37 -5.83 -12.10
N MET A 36 -5.40 -5.06 -11.59
CA MET A 36 -5.27 -3.63 -11.85
C MET A 36 -5.06 -3.33 -13.35
N ARG A 37 -4.23 -4.13 -14.01
CA ARG A 37 -3.96 -4.02 -15.44
C ARG A 37 -5.18 -4.36 -16.28
N GLU A 38 -5.81 -5.50 -16.03
CA GLU A 38 -6.90 -6.02 -16.87
C GLU A 38 -8.19 -5.22 -16.70
N GLN A 39 -8.47 -4.70 -15.50
CA GLN A 39 -9.75 -4.07 -15.20
C GLN A 39 -9.69 -2.53 -15.27
N PHE A 40 -8.52 -1.93 -15.08
CA PHE A 40 -8.39 -0.48 -14.94
C PHE A 40 -7.26 0.15 -15.77
N ASP A 41 -6.50 -0.65 -16.53
CA ASP A 41 -5.32 -0.18 -17.26
C ASP A 41 -4.31 0.56 -16.33
N ARG A 42 -4.11 0.00 -15.13
CA ARG A 42 -3.17 0.53 -14.13
C ARG A 42 -2.03 -0.44 -13.88
N GLU A 43 -0.82 0.10 -13.80
CA GLU A 43 0.36 -0.63 -13.35
C GLU A 43 0.44 -0.71 -11.82
N LEU A 44 1.10 -1.74 -11.31
CA LEU A 44 1.37 -1.93 -9.89
C LEU A 44 2.87 -1.85 -9.60
N GLU A 45 3.26 -1.03 -8.64
CA GLU A 45 4.62 -1.04 -8.08
C GLU A 45 4.60 -1.77 -6.74
N VAL A 46 5.23 -2.95 -6.67
CA VAL A 46 5.37 -3.65 -5.39
C VAL A 46 6.40 -2.92 -4.52
N ILE A 47 5.97 -2.48 -3.34
CA ILE A 47 6.80 -1.87 -2.30
C ILE A 47 7.14 -2.97 -1.30
N PRO A 48 8.35 -3.54 -1.34
CA PRO A 48 8.66 -4.81 -0.68
C PRO A 48 8.89 -4.63 0.83
N ILE A 49 7.79 -4.42 1.57
CA ILE A 49 7.76 -4.36 3.02
C ILE A 49 7.04 -5.62 3.51
N TYR A 50 7.81 -6.52 4.13
CA TYR A 50 7.30 -7.78 4.68
C TYR A 50 7.61 -7.93 6.18
N ARG A 51 8.57 -7.15 6.70
CA ARG A 51 9.04 -7.23 8.09
C ARG A 51 9.68 -5.90 8.54
N PRO A 52 9.98 -5.71 9.84
CA PRO A 52 10.39 -4.41 10.38
C PRO A 52 11.59 -3.76 9.68
N ARG A 53 12.59 -4.56 9.29
CA ARG A 53 13.79 -4.04 8.61
C ARG A 53 13.49 -3.42 7.25
N ASP A 54 12.41 -3.85 6.61
CA ASP A 54 12.05 -3.41 5.26
C ASP A 54 11.31 -2.06 5.34
N GLY A 55 10.50 -1.82 6.38
CA GLY A 55 9.92 -0.50 6.67
C GLY A 55 10.97 0.56 7.03
N ARG A 56 12.11 0.14 7.61
CA ARG A 56 13.26 1.00 7.93
C ARG A 56 14.10 1.43 6.72
N ARG A 57 13.89 0.83 5.54
CA ARG A 57 14.67 1.18 4.34
C ARG A 57 14.14 2.48 3.74
N GLY A 58 14.99 3.51 3.68
CA GLY A 58 14.66 4.79 3.05
C GLY A 58 14.10 4.64 1.63
N ARG A 59 14.66 3.71 0.84
CA ARG A 59 14.15 3.40 -0.51
C ARG A 59 12.66 3.00 -0.54
N ASN A 60 12.16 2.29 0.47
CA ASN A 60 10.74 1.94 0.50
C ASN A 60 9.87 3.14 0.87
N ALA A 61 10.35 4.05 1.71
CA ALA A 61 9.69 5.33 1.98
C ALA A 61 9.67 6.24 0.73
N GLU A 62 10.76 6.27 -0.04
CA GLU A 62 10.84 6.99 -1.31
C GLU A 62 9.82 6.46 -2.33
N ARG A 63 9.67 5.13 -2.44
CA ARG A 63 8.66 4.50 -3.30
C ARG A 63 7.24 4.87 -2.88
N ILE A 64 6.94 4.86 -1.58
CA ILE A 64 5.65 5.30 -1.04
C ILE A 64 5.36 6.74 -1.44
N ALA A 65 6.36 7.63 -1.36
CA ALA A 65 6.19 9.03 -1.73
C ALA A 65 5.98 9.23 -3.25
N ALA A 66 6.66 8.44 -4.08
CA ALA A 66 6.69 8.59 -5.53
C ALA A 66 5.40 8.14 -6.24
N VAL A 67 4.64 7.21 -5.64
CA VAL A 67 3.39 6.73 -6.25
C VAL A 67 2.20 7.67 -5.96
N PRO A 68 1.26 7.81 -6.90
CA PRO A 68 0.04 8.60 -6.70
C PRO A 68 -0.91 8.02 -5.64
N ALA A 69 -0.85 6.71 -5.41
CA ALA A 69 -1.62 6.04 -4.36
C ALA A 69 -0.92 4.78 -3.85
N VAL A 70 -1.23 4.40 -2.61
CA VAL A 70 -0.77 3.16 -1.98
C VAL A 70 -1.94 2.28 -1.58
N TYR A 71 -1.90 1.03 -2.01
CA TYR A 71 -2.79 -0.04 -1.58
C TYR A 71 -2.08 -0.94 -0.57
N ILE A 72 -2.64 -1.07 0.63
CA ILE A 72 -2.14 -1.98 1.66
C ILE A 72 -2.97 -3.26 1.62
N GLY A 73 -2.32 -4.35 1.22
CA GLY A 73 -2.96 -5.66 1.11
C GLY A 73 -3.54 -6.14 2.43
N GLY A 74 -4.63 -6.90 2.36
CA GLY A 74 -5.23 -7.57 3.51
C GLY A 74 -4.36 -8.71 4.04
N GLY A 75 -4.65 -9.18 5.26
CA GLY A 75 -3.89 -10.24 5.91
C GLY A 75 -4.03 -10.19 7.43
N VAL A 76 -2.92 -10.25 8.16
CA VAL A 76 -2.86 -10.18 9.62
C VAL A 76 -2.43 -8.77 10.06
N THR A 77 -3.23 -8.12 10.92
CA THR A 77 -3.01 -6.74 11.38
C THR A 77 -1.68 -6.59 12.12
N ASP A 78 -1.32 -7.57 12.94
CA ASP A 78 -0.08 -7.53 13.72
C ASP A 78 1.17 -7.57 12.82
N HIS A 79 1.16 -8.37 11.75
CA HIS A 79 2.27 -8.40 10.78
C HIS A 79 2.49 -7.04 10.12
N LEU A 80 1.40 -6.36 9.76
CA LEU A 80 1.44 -5.02 9.18
C LEU A 80 2.00 -4.00 10.17
N LEU A 81 1.51 -4.02 11.42
CA LEU A 81 1.98 -3.11 12.47
C LEU A 81 3.45 -3.34 12.80
N GLU A 82 3.89 -4.59 12.94
CA GLU A 82 5.29 -4.93 13.16
C GLU A 82 6.20 -4.44 12.04
N ALA A 83 5.76 -4.56 10.78
CA ALA A 83 6.56 -4.19 9.62
C ALA A 83 6.70 -2.67 9.43
N ILE A 84 5.70 -1.88 9.85
CA ILE A 84 5.58 -0.46 9.48
C ILE A 84 5.67 0.49 10.67
N ALA A 85 5.14 0.14 11.85
CA ALA A 85 5.02 1.07 12.96
C ALA A 85 6.39 1.60 13.43
N GLY A 86 6.47 2.93 13.61
CA GLY A 86 7.71 3.60 14.02
C GLY A 86 8.84 3.53 12.99
N THR A 87 8.52 3.31 11.71
CA THR A 87 9.51 3.28 10.62
C THR A 87 9.31 4.46 9.65
N PRO A 88 10.31 4.82 8.83
CA PRO A 88 10.16 5.80 7.75
C PRO A 88 9.02 5.47 6.78
N ALA A 89 8.68 4.19 6.58
CA ALA A 89 7.52 3.81 5.78
C ALA A 89 6.20 4.28 6.42
N ALA A 90 6.07 4.24 7.75
CA ALA A 90 4.91 4.80 8.45
C ALA A 90 4.81 6.32 8.24
N GLU A 91 5.91 7.04 8.37
CA GLU A 91 5.93 8.49 8.13
C GLU A 91 5.57 8.83 6.68
N ALA A 92 6.06 8.05 5.71
CA ALA A 92 5.74 8.25 4.31
C ALA A 92 4.26 7.97 4.02
N LEU A 93 3.67 6.96 4.64
CA LEU A 93 2.22 6.68 4.55
C LEU A 93 1.39 7.80 5.18
N ALA A 94 1.82 8.32 6.34
CA ALA A 94 1.16 9.45 6.99
C ALA A 94 1.14 10.68 6.07
N ARG A 95 2.29 11.03 5.46
CA ARG A 95 2.36 12.13 4.47
C ARG A 95 1.50 11.85 3.23
N LYS A 96 1.45 10.60 2.77
CA LYS A 96 0.62 10.21 1.62
C LYS A 96 -0.88 10.36 1.89
N LEU A 97 -1.33 10.28 3.14
CA LEU A 97 -2.72 10.58 3.50
C LEU A 97 -3.06 12.07 3.31
N ASP A 98 -2.07 12.96 3.40
CA ASP A 98 -2.27 14.40 3.19
C ASP A 98 -2.27 14.78 1.69
N ASP A 99 -1.52 14.06 0.85
CA ASP A 99 -1.23 14.46 -0.55
C ASP A 99 -1.69 13.48 -1.63
N GLY A 100 -2.27 12.35 -1.25
CA GLY A 100 -2.68 11.30 -2.17
C GLY A 100 -3.74 10.38 -1.59
N VAL A 101 -3.78 9.14 -2.08
CA VAL A 101 -4.77 8.15 -1.65
C VAL A 101 -4.06 6.96 -1.02
N VAL A 102 -4.48 6.60 0.19
CA VAL A 102 -4.13 5.33 0.82
C VAL A 102 -5.38 4.47 0.92
N VAL A 103 -5.36 3.30 0.29
CA VAL A 103 -6.42 2.30 0.36
C VAL A 103 -5.98 1.20 1.32
N THR A 104 -6.78 0.97 2.34
CA THR A 104 -6.55 -0.09 3.33
C THR A 104 -7.73 -1.05 3.34
N ILE A 105 -7.46 -2.35 3.27
CA ILE A 105 -8.51 -3.37 3.33
C ILE A 105 -8.34 -4.32 4.52
N ALA A 106 -9.47 -4.79 5.07
CA ALA A 106 -9.53 -5.77 6.15
C ALA A 106 -8.59 -5.42 7.33
N ALA A 107 -7.60 -6.27 7.62
CA ALA A 107 -6.60 -6.02 8.65
C ALA A 107 -5.89 -4.67 8.55
N ALA A 108 -5.62 -4.19 7.33
CA ALA A 108 -5.01 -2.89 7.15
C ALA A 108 -5.93 -1.74 7.59
N ALA A 109 -7.24 -1.88 7.40
CA ALA A 109 -8.21 -0.87 7.84
C ALA A 109 -8.28 -0.76 9.37
N GLN A 110 -8.08 -1.86 10.10
CA GLN A 110 -8.01 -1.84 11.57
C GLN A 110 -6.77 -1.11 12.09
N ALA A 111 -5.68 -1.11 11.33
CA ALA A 111 -4.42 -0.44 11.69
C ALA A 111 -4.36 1.04 11.24
N ALA A 112 -5.20 1.44 10.28
CA ALA A 112 -5.09 2.75 9.61
C ALA A 112 -5.13 3.95 10.59
N GLY A 113 -5.94 3.87 11.65
CA GLY A 113 -6.04 4.92 12.67
C GLY A 113 -4.79 5.13 13.53
N ARG A 114 -3.71 4.36 13.33
CA ARG A 114 -2.43 4.56 14.04
C ARG A 114 -1.42 5.41 13.27
N TRP A 115 -1.70 5.78 12.03
CA TRP A 115 -0.78 6.55 11.19
C TRP A 115 -1.35 7.91 10.74
N GLY A 116 -2.60 8.21 11.09
CA GLY A 116 -3.23 9.51 10.91
C GLY A 116 -3.26 10.33 12.21
#